data_AF-A0A9P0PJY4-F1
#
_entry.id   AF-A0A9P0PJY4-F1
#
_cell.length_a   1.000
_cell.length_b   1.000
_cell.length_c   1.000
_cell.angle_alpha   90.00
_cell.angle_beta   90.00
_cell.angle_gamma   90.00
#
_symmetry.space_group_name_H-M   'P 1'
#
loop_
_entity.id
_entity.type
_entity.pdbx_description
1 polymer ?
#
loop_
_entity_poly.entity_id
_entity_poly.type
_entity_poly.pdbx_seq_one_letter_code
_entity_poly.pdbx_strand_id
1 'polypeptide(L)'
;MFQMINFNIAATMEWPPYVNTTAICATSDVDVSVQQVKNHFYNLMGDPELEELMNDAMESLGPEMVQILWKEFKEFYGDYIRKIIEDIINGNKFTGITSHVLQATVQNLKQLDWLPGISDLIKF
;
A
#
# COMPACT_ATOMS: atom_id res chain seq x y z
N MET A 1 22.90 11.35 8.07
CA MET A 1 21.66 10.69 8.55
C MET A 1 20.59 10.95 7.51
N PHE A 2 19.91 9.91 7.03
CA PHE A 2 18.86 10.03 6.01
C PHE A 2 17.48 10.19 6.66
N GLN A 3 16.69 11.14 6.19
CA GLN A 3 15.35 11.43 6.69
C GLN A 3 14.38 11.67 5.53
N MET A 4 13.18 11.09 5.62
CA MET A 4 12.06 11.37 4.71
C MET A 4 11.03 12.19 5.46
N ILE A 5 10.72 13.39 4.95
CA ILE A 5 9.81 14.36 5.56
C ILE A 5 8.54 14.42 4.71
N ASN A 6 7.39 14.39 5.38
CA ASN A 6 6.05 14.30 4.76
C ASN A 6 5.93 13.10 3.81
N PHE A 7 6.36 11.94 4.29
CA PHE A 7 6.15 10.66 3.63
C PHE A 7 4.69 10.24 3.80
N ASN A 8 3.97 10.10 2.68
CA ASN A 8 2.58 9.67 2.66
C ASN A 8 2.45 8.34 1.94
N ILE A 9 1.57 7.49 2.46
CA ILE A 9 1.15 6.24 1.82
C ILE A 9 -0.34 6.37 1.54
N ALA A 10 -0.73 6.14 0.29
CA ALA A 10 -2.11 6.01 -0.11
C ALA A 10 -2.35 4.54 -0.48
N ALA A 11 -3.38 3.93 0.11
CA ALA A 11 -3.86 2.62 -0.30
C ALA A 11 -5.27 2.79 -0.84
N THR A 12 -5.49 2.36 -2.07
CA THR A 12 -6.81 2.33 -2.70
C THR A 12 -7.25 0.89 -2.87
N MET A 13 -8.55 0.68 -2.79
CA MET A 13 -9.15 -0.63 -2.95
C MET A 13 -10.40 -0.46 -3.80
N GLU A 14 -10.51 -1.28 -4.84
CA GLU A 14 -11.70 -1.28 -5.68
C GLU A 14 -12.87 -1.94 -4.93
N TRP A 15 -14.03 -1.29 -4.98
CA TRP A 15 -15.28 -1.79 -4.45
C TRP A 15 -16.29 -2.00 -5.60
N PRO A 16 -17.10 -3.07 -5.59
CA PRO A 16 -17.12 -4.15 -4.60
C PRO A 16 -15.92 -5.10 -4.77
N PRO A 17 -15.40 -5.68 -3.68
CA PRO A 17 -14.37 -6.70 -3.78
C PRO A 17 -14.92 -7.95 -4.46
N TYR A 18 -14.05 -8.67 -5.15
CA TYR A 18 -14.39 -9.96 -5.74
C TYR A 18 -14.49 -11.01 -4.62
N VAL A 19 -15.69 -11.51 -4.37
CA VAL A 19 -15.90 -12.57 -3.38
C VAL A 19 -15.96 -13.92 -4.09
N ASN A 20 -15.00 -14.79 -3.80
CA ASN A 20 -15.09 -16.20 -4.12
C ASN A 20 -15.68 -16.95 -2.91
N THR A 21 -16.21 -18.15 -3.15
CA THR A 21 -16.73 -19.08 -2.14
C THR A 21 -15.79 -19.32 -0.94
N THR A 22 -14.49 -19.05 -1.05
CA THR A 22 -13.51 -19.26 0.02
C THR A 22 -12.74 -18.01 0.46
N ALA A 23 -12.79 -16.90 -0.28
CA ALA A 23 -11.99 -15.71 0.02
C ALA A 23 -12.59 -14.43 -0.59
N ILE A 24 -12.31 -13.30 0.06
CA ILE A 24 -12.45 -11.96 -0.49
C ILE A 24 -11.12 -11.61 -1.18
N CYS A 25 -11.17 -11.40 -2.49
CA CYS A 25 -10.09 -10.83 -3.28
C CYS A 25 -10.42 -9.37 -3.55
N ALA A 26 -9.49 -8.47 -3.23
CA ALA A 26 -9.67 -7.05 -3.51
C ALA A 26 -8.55 -6.57 -4.41
N THR A 27 -8.89 -5.97 -5.55
CA THR A 27 -7.92 -5.18 -6.30
C THR A 27 -7.50 -4.05 -5.39
N SER A 28 -6.22 -4.02 -5.04
CA SER A 28 -5.65 -3.01 -4.17
C SER A 28 -4.43 -2.41 -4.84
N ASP A 29 -4.30 -1.11 -4.67
CA ASP A 29 -3.17 -0.36 -5.20
C ASP A 29 -2.58 0.50 -4.09
N VAL A 30 -1.25 0.48 -3.98
CA VAL A 30 -0.51 1.24 -2.97
C VAL A 30 0.43 2.20 -3.66
N ASP A 31 0.28 3.48 -3.32
CA ASP A 31 1.14 4.55 -3.77
C ASP A 31 1.84 5.19 -2.60
N VAL A 32 3.07 5.63 -2.84
CA VAL A 32 3.87 6.37 -1.86
C VAL A 32 4.28 7.69 -2.47
N SER A 33 4.33 8.72 -1.63
CA SER A 33 4.88 10.01 -2.00
C SER A 33 5.74 10.53 -0.87
N VAL A 34 6.80 11.23 -1.21
CA VAL A 34 7.61 11.97 -0.26
C VAL A 34 7.79 13.37 -0.81
N GLN A 35 7.68 14.38 0.04
CA GLN A 35 7.84 15.77 -0.41
C GLN A 35 9.28 16.23 -0.28
N GLN A 36 9.96 15.81 0.79
CA GLN A 36 11.33 16.22 1.05
C GLN A 36 12.13 15.04 1.59
N VAL A 37 13.35 14.94 1.09
CA VAL A 37 14.38 14.05 1.63
C VAL A 37 15.47 14.95 2.18
N LYS A 38 15.94 14.64 3.39
CA LYS A 38 17.16 15.25 3.94
C LYS A 38 18.21 14.19 4.08
N ASN A 39 19.42 14.51 3.66
CA ASN A 39 20.56 13.66 3.91
C ASN A 39 21.73 14.49 4.41
N HIS A 40 22.51 13.87 5.28
CA HIS A 40 23.76 14.45 5.79
C HIS A 40 24.79 13.33 5.69
N PHE A 41 25.47 13.28 4.56
CA PHE A 41 26.76 12.62 4.47
C PHE A 41 27.76 13.44 5.27
N TYR A 42 28.66 12.76 5.97
CA TYR A 42 29.75 13.38 6.71
C TYR A 42 31.06 12.81 6.22
N ASN A 43 32.07 13.66 6.06
CA ASN A 43 33.42 13.29 5.66
C ASN A 43 33.45 12.56 4.31
N LEU A 44 32.67 13.03 3.34
CA LEU A 44 32.58 12.37 2.04
C LEU A 44 33.90 12.56 1.27
N MET A 45 34.71 11.50 1.25
CA MET A 45 36.08 11.52 0.71
C MET A 45 37.01 12.58 1.35
N GLY A 46 36.65 13.12 2.52
CA GLY A 46 37.37 14.20 3.17
C GLY A 46 37.24 15.56 2.48
N ASP A 47 36.29 15.70 1.54
CA ASP A 47 36.07 16.92 0.77
C ASP A 47 34.74 17.58 1.19
N PRO A 48 34.78 18.78 1.81
CA PRO A 48 33.57 19.47 2.26
C PRO A 48 32.71 20.00 1.10
N GLU A 49 33.29 20.35 -0.04
CA GLU A 49 32.52 20.82 -1.20
C GLU A 49 31.75 19.67 -1.84
N LEU A 50 32.39 18.50 -1.94
CA LEU A 50 31.73 17.30 -2.43
C LEU A 50 30.62 16.81 -1.48
N GLU A 51 30.83 16.96 -0.17
CA GLU A 51 29.83 16.67 0.85
C GLU A 51 28.58 17.55 0.69
N GLU A 52 28.77 18.87 0.58
CA GLU A 52 27.70 19.84 0.35
C GLU A 52 26.94 19.53 -0.95
N LEU A 53 27.67 19.35 -2.05
CA LEU A 53 27.09 19.03 -3.36
C LEU A 53 26.25 17.75 -3.31
N MET A 54 26.74 16.71 -2.64
CA MET A 54 26.04 15.44 -2.57
C MET A 54 24.79 15.50 -1.69
N ASN A 55 24.85 16.26 -0.59
CA ASN A 55 23.69 16.48 0.25
C ASN A 55 22.62 17.25 -0.52
N ASP A 56 22.98 18.36 -1.16
CA ASP A 56 22.06 19.17 -1.97
C ASP A 56 21.43 18.38 -3.13
N ALA A 57 22.24 17.60 -3.84
CA ALA A 57 21.75 16.73 -4.91
C ALA A 57 20.75 15.70 -4.38
N MET A 58 21.00 15.10 -3.21
CA MET A 58 20.07 14.15 -2.58
C MET A 58 18.80 14.82 -2.06
N GLU A 59 18.87 16.04 -1.54
CA GLU A 59 17.68 16.77 -1.11
C GLU A 59 16.79 17.16 -2.30
N SER A 60 17.41 17.56 -3.42
CA SER A 60 16.70 17.95 -4.64
C SER A 60 16.13 16.76 -5.42
N LEU A 61 16.90 15.67 -5.56
CA LEU A 61 16.50 14.52 -6.39
C LEU A 61 15.81 13.43 -5.59
N GLY A 62 16.02 13.38 -4.28
CA GLY A 62 15.51 12.34 -3.38
C GLY A 62 14.02 12.06 -3.56
N PRO A 63 13.15 13.09 -3.58
CA PRO A 63 11.72 12.87 -3.75
C PRO A 63 11.34 12.14 -5.04
N GLU A 64 11.94 12.52 -6.16
CA GLU A 64 11.71 11.89 -7.44
C GLU A 64 12.28 10.47 -7.49
N MET A 65 13.48 10.25 -6.93
CA MET A 65 14.08 8.92 -6.82
C MET A 65 13.20 7.95 -6.03
N VAL A 66 12.57 8.40 -4.94
CA VAL A 66 11.64 7.55 -4.17
C VAL A 66 10.44 7.13 -5.03
N GLN A 67 9.90 8.02 -5.87
CA GLN A 67 8.78 7.67 -6.75
C GLN A 67 9.19 6.67 -7.83
N ILE A 68 10.36 6.87 -8.45
CA ILE A 68 10.90 5.96 -9.48
C ILE A 68 11.13 4.58 -8.88
N LEU A 69 11.86 4.52 -7.75
CA LEU A 69 12.15 3.27 -7.06
C LEU A 69 10.86 2.58 -6.61
N TRP A 70 9.88 3.32 -6.07
CA TRP A 70 8.60 2.71 -5.70
C TRP A 70 7.90 2.06 -6.88
N LYS A 71 7.90 2.70 -8.05
CA LYS A 71 7.30 2.15 -9.27
C LYS A 71 7.93 0.81 -9.65
N GLU A 72 9.25 0.73 -9.63
CA GLU A 72 9.99 -0.51 -9.89
C GLU A 72 9.71 -1.55 -8.81
N PHE A 73 9.78 -1.18 -7.53
CA PHE A 73 9.47 -2.07 -6.40
C PHE A 73 8.04 -2.64 -6.48
N LYS A 74 7.08 -1.83 -6.90
CA LYS A 74 5.66 -2.22 -7.03
C LYS A 74 5.48 -3.29 -8.11
N GLU A 75 6.26 -3.24 -9.19
CA GLU A 75 6.24 -4.29 -10.22
C GLU A 75 6.78 -5.62 -9.69
N PHE A 76 7.83 -5.61 -8.87
CA PHE A 76 8.44 -6.84 -8.34
C PHE A 76 7.71 -7.42 -7.13
N TYR A 77 7.18 -6.57 -6.26
CA TYR A 77 6.60 -6.96 -4.96
C TYR A 77 5.10 -6.74 -4.86
N GLY A 78 4.44 -6.26 -5.93
CA GLY A 78 3.01 -6.00 -5.95
C GLY A 78 2.17 -7.21 -5.54
N ASP A 79 2.54 -8.41 -6.00
CA ASP A 79 1.87 -9.66 -5.61
C ASP A 79 2.00 -9.98 -4.11
N TYR A 80 3.17 -9.69 -3.51
CA TYR A 80 3.40 -9.88 -2.07
C TYR A 80 2.59 -8.88 -1.24
N ILE A 81 2.56 -7.61 -1.66
CA ILE A 81 1.76 -6.56 -1.03
C ILE A 81 0.27 -6.90 -1.13
N ARG A 82 -0.20 -7.29 -2.33
CA ARG A 82 -1.59 -7.74 -2.55
C ARG A 82 -1.95 -8.89 -1.62
N LYS A 83 -1.09 -9.91 -1.51
CA LYS A 83 -1.32 -11.05 -0.62
C LYS A 83 -1.39 -10.65 0.85
N ILE A 84 -0.56 -9.70 1.31
CA ILE A 84 -0.67 -9.18 2.68
C ILE A 84 -2.02 -8.49 2.89
N ILE A 85 -2.46 -7.67 1.94
CA ILE A 85 -3.74 -6.96 2.01
C ILE A 85 -4.89 -7.97 2.03
N GLU A 86 -4.87 -8.96 1.14
CA GLU A 86 -5.84 -10.05 1.11
C GLU A 86 -5.85 -10.87 2.41
N ASP A 87 -4.69 -11.19 2.99
CA ASP A 87 -4.58 -11.88 4.27
C ASP A 87 -5.17 -11.07 5.44
N ILE A 88 -5.04 -9.74 5.39
CA ILE A 88 -5.65 -8.84 6.37
C ILE A 88 -7.17 -8.80 6.21
N ILE A 89 -7.66 -8.61 4.98
CA ILE A 89 -9.10 -8.53 4.67
C ILE A 89 -9.80 -9.86 4.98
N ASN A 90 -9.16 -10.98 4.68
CA ASN A 90 -9.70 -12.32 4.99
C ASN A 90 -9.56 -12.70 6.46
N GLY A 91 -8.93 -11.85 7.30
CA GLY A 91 -8.79 -12.08 8.72
C GLY A 91 -7.77 -13.17 9.09
N ASN A 92 -6.90 -13.59 8.15
CA ASN A 92 -5.89 -14.62 8.37
C ASN A 92 -4.72 -14.14 9.26
N LYS A 93 -4.48 -12.82 9.34
CA LYS A 93 -3.39 -12.22 10.14
C LYS A 93 -3.82 -11.36 11.34
N PHE A 94 -5.11 -11.05 11.48
CA PHE A 94 -5.63 -10.27 12.62
C PHE A 94 -6.38 -11.18 13.61
N THR A 95 -5.65 -11.82 14.51
CA THR A 95 -6.23 -12.39 15.74
C THR A 95 -6.60 -11.23 16.68
N GLY A 96 -7.78 -10.65 16.49
CA GLY A 96 -8.29 -9.60 17.38
C GLY A 96 -9.52 -8.90 16.84
N ILE A 97 -10.70 -9.48 17.12
CA ILE A 97 -12.05 -8.88 17.04
C ILE A 97 -12.58 -8.57 15.62
N THR A 98 -11.75 -8.16 14.65
CA THR A 98 -12.20 -7.84 13.28
C THR A 98 -12.49 -9.05 12.40
N SER A 99 -11.92 -10.23 12.68
CA SER A 99 -12.16 -11.43 11.86
C SER A 99 -13.61 -11.93 11.96
N HIS A 100 -14.29 -11.74 13.10
CA HIS A 100 -15.69 -12.15 13.26
C HIS A 100 -16.65 -11.26 12.47
N VAL A 101 -16.37 -9.96 12.38
CA VAL A 101 -17.19 -9.02 11.60
C VAL A 101 -17.03 -9.31 10.11
N LEU A 102 -15.80 -9.49 9.63
CA LEU A 102 -15.53 -9.83 8.23
C LEU A 102 -16.05 -11.23 7.85
N GLN A 103 -15.90 -12.23 8.71
CA GLN A 103 -16.49 -13.55 8.49
C GLN A 103 -18.02 -13.50 8.48
N ALA A 104 -18.64 -12.70 9.36
CA ALA A 104 -20.08 -12.49 9.34
C ALA A 104 -20.52 -11.79 8.05
N THR A 105 -19.77 -10.81 7.55
CA THR A 105 -20.04 -10.16 6.25
C THR A 105 -19.93 -11.15 5.09
N VAL A 106 -18.90 -12.02 5.06
CA VAL A 106 -18.77 -13.07 4.03
C VAL A 106 -19.91 -14.08 4.10
N GLN A 107 -20.30 -14.51 5.30
CA GLN A 107 -21.41 -15.44 5.49
C GLN A 107 -22.76 -14.81 5.10
N ASN A 108 -22.97 -13.53 5.42
CA ASN A 108 -24.15 -12.80 5.03
C ASN A 108 -24.20 -12.58 3.51
N LEU A 109 -23.09 -12.24 2.86
CA LEU A 109 -23.03 -12.10 1.39
C LEU A 109 -23.31 -13.43 0.67
N LYS A 110 -22.79 -14.56 1.19
CA LYS A 110 -23.15 -15.90 0.70
C LYS A 110 -24.64 -16.21 0.89
N GLN A 111 -25.27 -15.66 1.93
CA GLN A 111 -26.71 -15.78 2.12
C GLN A 111 -27.52 -14.82 1.21
N LEU A 112 -26.91 -13.77 0.68
CA LEU A 112 -27.57 -12.90 -0.29
C LEU A 112 -27.54 -13.48 -1.71
N ASP A 113 -26.53 -14.29 -2.05
CA ASP A 113 -26.37 -14.91 -3.38
C ASP A 113 -27.48 -15.92 -3.76
N TRP A 114 -28.22 -16.47 -2.78
CA TRP A 114 -29.33 -17.40 -3.06
C TRP A 114 -30.70 -16.73 -3.17
N LEU A 115 -30.79 -15.40 -2.98
CA LEU A 115 -32.03 -14.64 -3.14
C LEU A 115 -32.09 -14.04 -4.55
N PRO A 116 -32.96 -14.54 -5.45
CA PRO A 116 -33.12 -13.95 -6.77
C PRO A 116 -33.78 -12.57 -6.62
N GLY A 117 -33.00 -11.50 -6.71
CA GLY A 117 -33.51 -10.13 -6.69
C GLY A 117 -32.60 -9.03 -6.14
N ILE A 118 -31.40 -9.35 -5.61
CA ILE A 118 -30.52 -8.32 -5.02
C ILE A 118 -29.46 -7.78 -6.02
N SER A 119 -29.35 -8.36 -7.22
CA SER A 119 -28.46 -7.84 -8.28
C SER A 119 -28.76 -6.41 -8.72
N ASP A 120 -29.97 -5.89 -8.44
CA ASP A 120 -30.38 -4.53 -8.77
C ASP A 120 -30.18 -3.50 -7.64
N LEU A 121 -29.82 -3.94 -6.42
CA LEU A 121 -29.59 -3.03 -5.27
C LEU A 121 -28.12 -2.65 -5.05
N ILE A 122 -27.18 -3.30 -5.74
CA ILE A 122 -25.73 -3.06 -5.64
C ILE A 122 -25.23 -2.08 -6.74
N LYS A 123 -26.14 -1.51 -7.55
CA LYS A 123 -25.83 -0.41 -8.47
C LYS A 123 -26.12 0.94 -7.81
N PHE A 124 -25.24 1.37 -6.92
CA PHE A 124 -25.06 2.78 -6.54
C PHE A 124 -23.59 3.08 -6.31
#